data_AF-A0A0R2XR30-F1
#
_entry.id   AF-A0A0R2XR30-F1
#
_cell.length_a   1.000
_cell.length_b   1.000
_cell.length_c   1.000
_cell.angle_alpha   90.00
_cell.angle_beta   90.00
_cell.angle_gamma   90.00
#
_symmetry.space_group_name_H-M   'P 1'
#
loop_
_entity.id
_entity.type
_entity.pdbx_description
1 polymer ?
#
loop_
_entity_poly.entity_id
_entity_poly.type
_entity_poly.pdbx_seq_one_letter_code
_entity_poly.pdbx_strand_id
1 'polypeptide(L)'
;MHSSDRKRSSESSSSARSQSSKFIPNMAQLQQAIEDLPDPETWSEKTYVCTILVEKKQKLLEFTRKRINRGEESPYRWVYQGRVLIRKRDS
;
A
#
# COMPACT_ATOMS: atom_id res chain seq x y z
N MET A 1 45.69 -17.57 15.63
CA MET A 1 44.98 -18.02 14.42
C MET A 1 43.48 -17.87 14.66
N HIS A 2 42.82 -17.11 13.79
CA HIS A 2 41.38 -16.96 13.54
C HIS A 2 40.49 -16.27 14.58
N SER A 3 40.37 -14.94 14.40
CA SER A 3 39.22 -14.11 14.74
C SER A 3 37.93 -14.66 14.12
N SER A 4 36.80 -14.46 14.78
CA SER A 4 35.48 -14.72 14.19
C SER A 4 34.49 -13.63 14.61
N ASP A 5 34.66 -12.45 13.99
CA ASP A 5 33.67 -11.40 13.92
C ASP A 5 32.40 -11.91 13.20
N ARG A 6 31.35 -12.21 13.97
CA ARG A 6 30.02 -12.47 13.41
C ARG A 6 29.36 -11.15 13.04
N LYS A 7 29.63 -10.70 11.81
CA LYS A 7 28.87 -9.63 11.13
C LYS A 7 27.41 -10.08 10.97
N ARG A 8 26.51 -9.56 11.81
CA ARG A 8 25.06 -9.70 11.63
C ARG A 8 24.61 -8.64 10.62
N SER A 9 24.30 -9.08 9.41
CA SER A 9 23.81 -8.25 8.33
C SER A 9 22.54 -7.50 8.76
N SER A 10 22.65 -6.18 8.90
CA SER A 10 21.51 -5.28 9.01
C SER A 10 20.84 -5.20 7.64
N GLU A 11 19.68 -5.82 7.48
CA GLU A 11 18.78 -5.53 6.37
C GLU A 11 18.31 -4.08 6.51
N SER A 12 19.05 -3.19 5.84
CA SER A 12 18.65 -1.82 5.61
C SER A 12 17.45 -1.83 4.68
N SER A 13 16.25 -1.92 5.25
CA SER A 13 15.02 -1.53 4.56
C SER A 13 15.04 -0.03 4.37
N SER A 14 15.80 0.44 3.37
CA SER A 14 15.77 1.81 2.87
C SER A 14 14.42 2.05 2.19
N SER A 15 13.36 2.14 3.00
CA SER A 15 12.15 2.81 2.61
C SER A 15 12.49 4.29 2.51
N ALA A 16 13.04 4.69 1.36
CA ALA A 16 13.12 6.05 0.93
C ALA A 16 11.69 6.61 0.94
N ARG A 17 11.27 7.12 2.10
CA ARG A 17 10.09 7.96 2.23
C ARG A 17 10.40 9.22 1.45
N SER A 18 10.17 9.17 0.15
CA SER A 18 10.05 10.33 -0.70
C SER A 18 9.07 11.28 0.01
N GLN A 19 9.60 12.38 0.53
CA GLN A 19 8.83 13.50 1.04
C GLN A 19 8.20 14.22 -0.17
N SER A 20 7.37 13.51 -0.93
CA SER A 20 6.41 14.16 -1.82
C SER A 20 5.27 14.64 -0.93
N SER A 21 4.86 15.90 -1.09
CA SER A 21 3.69 16.46 -0.44
C SER A 21 2.52 15.49 -0.62
N LYS A 22 2.20 14.73 0.45
CA LYS A 22 1.26 13.62 0.38
C LYS A 22 -0.10 14.22 0.13
N PHE A 23 -0.57 14.09 -1.11
CA PHE A 23 -1.92 14.43 -1.47
C PHE A 23 -2.88 13.67 -0.55
N ILE A 24 -3.76 14.41 0.14
CA ILE A 24 -4.80 13.86 1.00
C ILE A 24 -6.09 13.92 0.19
N PRO A 25 -6.54 12.79 -0.42
CA PRO A 25 -7.81 12.77 -1.12
C PRO A 25 -8.95 13.02 -0.15
N ASN A 26 -10.00 13.69 -0.62
CA ASN A 26 -11.28 13.66 0.06
C ASN A 26 -11.95 12.27 -0.10
N MET A 27 -13.07 12.05 0.58
CA MET A 27 -13.71 10.74 0.57
C MET A 27 -14.18 10.32 -0.84
N ALA A 28 -14.74 11.24 -1.63
CA ALA A 28 -15.21 10.94 -2.98
C ALA A 28 -14.06 10.55 -3.93
N GLN A 29 -12.94 11.28 -3.86
CA GLN A 29 -11.72 10.99 -4.62
C GLN A 29 -11.13 9.62 -4.26
N LEU A 30 -11.14 9.28 -2.97
CA LEU A 30 -10.68 7.99 -2.50
C LEU A 30 -11.61 6.86 -2.96
N GLN A 31 -12.93 7.06 -2.90
CA GLN A 31 -13.92 6.10 -3.40
C GLN A 31 -13.75 5.83 -4.89
N GLN A 32 -13.59 6.86 -5.71
CA GLN A 32 -13.32 6.72 -7.14
C GLN A 32 -12.10 5.83 -7.39
N ALA A 33 -10.99 6.07 -6.67
CA ALA A 33 -9.80 5.24 -6.81
C ALA A 33 -10.00 3.80 -6.31
N ILE A 34 -10.87 3.59 -5.30
CA ILE A 34 -11.22 2.25 -4.78
C ILE A 34 -12.09 1.46 -5.77
N GLU A 35 -12.92 2.14 -6.56
CA GLU A 35 -13.72 1.50 -7.60
C GLU A 35 -12.84 0.86 -8.68
N ASP A 36 -11.74 1.51 -9.03
CA ASP A 36 -10.75 1.02 -9.99
C ASP A 36 -9.76 -0.01 -9.42
N LEU A 37 -9.79 -0.26 -8.10
CA LEU A 37 -8.85 -1.21 -7.50
C LEU A 37 -9.10 -2.65 -8.01
N PRO A 38 -8.05 -3.33 -8.49
CA PRO A 38 -8.13 -4.74 -8.83
C PRO A 38 -8.32 -5.58 -7.57
N ASP A 39 -8.70 -6.84 -7.75
CA ASP A 39 -8.82 -7.76 -6.64
C ASP A 39 -7.46 -8.02 -5.97
N PRO A 40 -7.31 -7.74 -4.65
CA PRO A 40 -6.04 -7.94 -3.95
C PRO A 40 -5.58 -9.40 -3.89
N GLU A 41 -6.48 -10.39 -4.01
CA GLU A 41 -6.09 -11.81 -3.99
C GLU A 41 -5.42 -12.24 -5.30
N THR A 42 -5.90 -11.74 -6.43
CA THR A 42 -5.40 -12.12 -7.76
C THR A 42 -4.30 -11.19 -8.26
N TRP A 43 -4.15 -10.00 -7.66
CA TRP A 43 -3.08 -9.07 -8.01
C TRP A 43 -1.71 -9.63 -7.63
N SER A 44 -0.77 -9.68 -8.58
CA SER A 44 0.55 -10.26 -8.36
C SER A 44 1.47 -9.33 -7.54
N GLU A 45 1.34 -8.01 -7.70
CA GLU A 45 2.25 -7.05 -7.09
C GLU A 45 1.88 -6.70 -5.63
N LYS A 46 2.79 -6.02 -4.94
CA LYS A 46 2.55 -5.54 -3.56
C LYS A 46 1.87 -4.18 -3.53
N THR A 47 1.86 -3.45 -4.63
CA THR A 47 1.33 -2.10 -4.72
C THR A 47 0.45 -1.96 -5.95
N TYR A 48 -0.44 -0.98 -5.91
CA TYR A 48 -1.21 -0.53 -7.05
C TYR A 48 -1.28 1.00 -7.01
N VAL A 49 -1.01 1.65 -8.13
CA VAL A 49 -1.05 3.12 -8.22
C VAL A 49 -2.19 3.52 -9.15
N CYS A 50 -3.18 4.22 -8.58
CA CYS A 50 -4.28 4.82 -9.33
C CYS A 50 -3.95 6.28 -9.66
N THR A 51 -4.31 6.74 -10.86
CA THR A 51 -4.24 8.16 -11.21
C THR A 51 -5.64 8.74 -11.21
N ILE A 52 -5.89 9.75 -10.38
CA ILE A 52 -7.14 10.50 -10.37
C ILE A 52 -6.92 11.95 -10.81
N LEU A 53 -7.95 12.58 -11.37
CA LEU A 53 -7.90 13.98 -11.76
C LEU A 53 -8.51 14.85 -10.66
N VAL A 54 -7.72 15.77 -10.10
CA VAL A 54 -8.12 16.67 -9.02
C VAL A 54 -7.75 18.10 -9.41
N GLU A 55 -8.73 18.99 -9.49
CA GLU A 55 -8.51 20.40 -9.84
C GLU A 55 -7.68 20.57 -11.14
N LYS A 56 -8.00 19.77 -12.17
CA LYS A 56 -7.28 19.71 -13.46
C LYS A 56 -5.84 19.23 -13.38
N LYS A 57 -5.41 18.66 -12.24
CA LYS A 57 -4.09 18.05 -12.04
C LYS A 57 -4.23 16.56 -11.82
N GLN A 58 -3.38 15.78 -12.48
CA GLN A 58 -3.29 14.35 -12.20
C GLN A 58 -2.61 14.14 -10.84
N LYS A 59 -3.21 13.29 -10.02
CA LYS A 59 -2.72 12.90 -8.70
C LYS A 59 -2.62 11.38 -8.63
N LEU A 60 -1.55 10.90 -8.02
CA LEU A 60 -1.30 9.48 -7.85
C LEU A 60 -1.70 9.06 -6.44
N LEU A 61 -2.43 7.96 -6.36
CA LEU A 61 -2.84 7.29 -5.12
C LEU A 61 -2.23 5.90 -5.11
N GLU A 62 -1.29 5.67 -4.20
CA GLU A 62 -0.68 4.36 -4.00
C GLU A 62 -1.41 3.57 -2.92
N PHE A 63 -1.77 2.35 -3.27
CA PHE A 63 -2.34 1.36 -2.38
C PHE A 63 -1.34 0.23 -2.20
N THR A 64 -1.18 -0.23 -0.96
CA THR A 64 -0.33 -1.36 -0.64
C THR A 64 -1.20 -2.56 -0.31
N ARG A 65 -0.90 -3.70 -0.92
CA ARG A 65 -1.52 -4.97 -0.61
C ARG A 65 -0.93 -5.51 0.69
N LYS A 66 -1.80 -5.81 1.66
CA LYS A 66 -1.42 -6.32 2.97
C LYS A 66 -2.31 -7.49 3.37
N ARG A 67 -1.72 -8.55 3.94
CA ARG A 67 -2.50 -9.60 4.62
C ARG A 67 -3.04 -9.06 5.93
N ILE A 68 -4.33 -9.23 6.15
CA ILE A 68 -4.99 -8.86 7.39
C ILE A 68 -5.34 -10.15 8.12
N ASN A 69 -4.90 -10.27 9.37
CA ASN A 69 -5.25 -11.42 10.19
C ASN A 69 -6.72 -11.28 10.60
N ARG A 70 -7.56 -12.25 10.20
CA ARG A 70 -8.98 -12.32 10.53
C ARG A 70 -9.32 -13.71 11.06
N GLY A 71 -8.64 -14.11 12.14
CA GLY A 71 -8.82 -15.43 12.75
C GLY A 71 -8.11 -16.51 11.95
N GLU A 72 -8.84 -17.54 11.51
CA GLU A 72 -8.29 -18.62 10.69
C GLU A 72 -7.94 -18.17 9.26
N GLU A 73 -8.61 -17.14 8.76
CA GLU A 73 -8.34 -16.58 7.44
C GLU A 73 -7.37 -15.39 7.50
N SER A 74 -6.51 -15.28 6.50
CA SER A 74 -5.57 -14.17 6.33
C SER A 74 -5.67 -13.55 4.93
N PRO A 75 -6.83 -12.95 4.57
CA PRO A 75 -7.03 -12.41 3.23
C PRO A 75 -6.14 -11.20 2.96
N TYR A 76 -5.80 -11.02 1.69
CA TYR A 76 -5.18 -9.82 1.17
C TYR A 76 -6.20 -8.69 1.05
N ARG A 77 -5.80 -7.50 1.49
CA ARG A 77 -6.58 -6.27 1.39
C ARG A 77 -5.70 -5.11 0.94
N TRP A 78 -6.31 -4.14 0.28
CA TRP A 78 -5.65 -2.89 -0.05
C TRP A 78 -5.63 -1.95 1.14
N VAL A 79 -4.50 -1.27 1.33
CA VAL A 79 -4.29 -0.26 2.37
C VAL A 79 -3.77 1.01 1.73
N TYR A 80 -4.47 2.12 1.91
CA TYR A 80 -4.01 3.43 1.46
C TYR A 80 -3.13 4.08 2.54
N GLN A 81 -1.92 4.49 2.15
CA GLN A 81 -0.91 5.14 2.99
C GLN A 81 -0.65 4.48 4.36
N GLY A 82 -0.86 3.16 4.48
CA GLY A 82 -0.72 2.43 5.73
C GLY A 82 -1.74 2.78 6.83
N ARG A 83 -2.77 3.58 6.51
CA ARG A 83 -3.75 4.09 7.49
C ARG A 83 -5.18 3.64 7.20
N VAL A 84 -5.58 3.63 5.94
CA VAL A 84 -6.96 3.35 5.54
C VAL A 84 -7.05 1.96 4.93
N LEU A 85 -7.78 1.06 5.57
CA LEU A 85 -8.05 -0.30 5.07
C LEU A 85 -9.26 -0.27 4.12
N ILE A 86 -9.10 -0.80 2.91
CA ILE A 86 -10.16 -0.85 1.91
C ILE A 86 -10.97 -2.15 2.05
N ARG A 87 -12.28 -2.02 2.31
CA ARG A 87 -13.21 -3.11 2.65
C ARG A 87 -14.24 -3.45 1.55
N LYS A 88 -13.91 -3.21 0.28
CA LYS A 88 -14.84 -3.37 -0.86
C LYS A 88 -15.54 -4.76 -0.95
N ARG A 89 -14.99 -5.81 -0.34
CA ARG A 89 -15.57 -7.17 -0.32
C ARG A 89 -16.45 -7.50 0.89
N ASP A 90 -16.66 -6.58 1.81
CA ASP A 90 -17.43 -6.84 3.03
C ASP A 90 -18.93 -6.48 2.89
N SER A 91 -19.42 -6.29 1.64
CA SER A 91 -20.83 -6.02 1.30
C SER A 91 -21.48 -7.21 0.62
#